data_AF-A0A6I4VUM8-F1
#
_entry.id   AF-A0A6I4VUM8-F1
#
_cell.length_a   1.000
_cell.length_b   1.000
_cell.length_c   1.000
_cell.angle_alpha   90.00
_cell.angle_beta   90.00
_cell.angle_gamma   90.00
#
_symmetry.space_group_name_H-M   'P 1'
#
loop_
_entity.id
_entity.type
_entity.pdbx_description
1 polymer ?
#
loop_
_entity_poly.entity_id
_entity_poly.type
_entity_poly.pdbx_seq_one_letter_code
_entity_poly.pdbx_strand_id
1 'polypeptide(L)'
;MSFADEVYSMYREQLQDDEEDAISIVLNLLEDQSHEDLLRLLEKLSIDELSQMLGIYLVEMLKIKMIQDGKLHPHKSFIDSNRLH
;
A
#
# COMPACT_ATOMS: atom_id res chain seq x y z
N MET A 1 2.91 10.51 -10.51
CA MET A 1 3.62 9.55 -9.65
C MET A 1 4.53 10.25 -8.66
N SER A 2 4.35 11.57 -8.40
CA SER A 2 5.40 12.38 -7.76
C SER A 2 5.77 11.91 -6.36
N PHE A 3 4.81 11.47 -5.54
CA PHE A 3 5.10 11.01 -4.20
C PHE A 3 5.80 9.64 -4.16
N ALA A 4 5.39 8.68 -5.00
CA ALA A 4 6.07 7.40 -5.11
C ALA A 4 7.50 7.58 -5.66
N ASP A 5 7.68 8.49 -6.62
CA ASP A 5 8.99 8.85 -7.16
C ASP A 5 9.88 9.53 -6.11
N GLU A 6 9.31 10.40 -5.26
CA GLU A 6 9.99 11.03 -4.13
C GLU A 6 10.46 9.99 -3.10
N VAL A 7 9.56 9.09 -2.67
CA VAL A 7 9.90 8.01 -1.74
C VAL A 7 10.96 7.10 -2.36
N TYR A 8 10.80 6.70 -3.62
CA TYR A 8 11.81 5.90 -4.32
C TYR A 8 13.17 6.62 -4.38
N SER A 9 13.19 7.94 -4.61
CA SER A 9 14.43 8.71 -4.61
C SER A 9 15.08 8.80 -3.23
N MET A 10 14.29 8.89 -2.16
CA MET A 10 14.81 8.96 -0.78
C MET A 10 15.40 7.64 -0.31
N TYR A 11 14.80 6.52 -0.72
CA TYR A 11 15.15 5.18 -0.24
C TYR A 11 15.87 4.32 -1.30
N ARG A 12 16.28 4.89 -2.44
CA ARG A 12 16.86 4.14 -3.57
C ARG A 12 18.02 3.23 -3.16
N GLU A 13 18.89 3.69 -2.26
CA GLU A 13 20.06 2.93 -1.81
C GLU A 13 19.70 1.80 -0.83
N GLN A 14 18.50 1.85 -0.25
CA GLN A 14 17.97 0.88 0.72
C GLN A 14 17.02 -0.13 0.09
N LEU A 15 16.57 0.11 -1.15
CA LEU A 15 15.80 -0.83 -1.95
C LEU A 15 16.77 -1.81 -2.63
N GLN A 16 16.96 -3.01 -2.07
CA GLN A 16 17.74 -4.06 -2.70
C GLN A 16 16.87 -4.88 -3.69
N ASP A 17 17.35 -6.03 -4.13
CA ASP A 17 16.69 -6.86 -5.16
C ASP A 17 15.39 -7.55 -4.70
N ASP A 18 14.81 -7.21 -3.54
CA ASP A 18 13.58 -7.82 -3.00
C ASP A 18 12.45 -6.80 -2.75
N GLU A 19 11.22 -7.23 -3.05
CA GLU A 19 9.97 -6.51 -2.80
C GLU A 19 9.74 -6.25 -1.29
N GLU A 20 10.26 -7.12 -0.43
CA GLU A 20 10.16 -7.02 1.03
C GLU A 20 10.77 -5.73 1.59
N ASP A 21 11.81 -5.19 0.94
CA ASP A 21 12.44 -3.93 1.34
C ASP A 21 11.51 -2.74 1.08
N ALA A 22 10.88 -2.73 -0.09
CA ALA A 22 9.91 -1.69 -0.46
C ALA A 22 8.71 -1.69 0.49
N ILE A 23 8.21 -2.88 0.84
CA ILE A 23 7.13 -3.04 1.81
C ILE A 23 7.55 -2.49 3.17
N SER A 24 8.72 -2.87 3.67
CA SER A 24 9.23 -2.43 4.97
C SER A 24 9.41 -0.92 5.06
N ILE A 25 9.96 -0.30 4.00
CA ILE A 25 10.11 1.15 3.91
C ILE A 25 8.76 1.86 3.96
N VAL A 26 7.78 1.39 3.19
CA VAL A 26 6.45 2.00 3.15
C VAL A 26 5.74 1.84 4.50
N LEU A 27 5.85 0.67 5.14
CA LEU A 27 5.27 0.45 6.47
C LEU A 27 5.87 1.41 7.50
N ASN A 28 7.19 1.49 7.58
CA ASN A 28 7.89 2.40 8.49
C ASN A 28 7.55 3.87 8.22
N LEU A 29 7.40 4.27 6.95
CA LEU A 29 7.03 5.63 6.57
C LEU A 29 5.63 6.02 7.08
N LEU A 30 4.71 5.04 7.12
CA LEU A 30 3.31 5.24 7.49
C LEU A 30 3.02 4.99 8.98
N GLU A 31 3.85 4.22 9.68
CA GLU A 31 3.63 3.75 11.05
C GLU A 31 3.35 4.88 12.07
N ASP A 32 4.09 6.00 11.96
CA ASP A 32 3.99 7.13 12.89
C ASP A 32 3.11 8.30 12.36
N GLN A 33 2.44 8.13 11.23
CA GLN A 33 1.65 9.22 10.64
C GLN A 33 0.31 9.41 11.37
N SER A 34 -0.02 10.66 11.71
CA SER A 34 -1.35 10.98 12.20
C SER A 34 -2.38 10.91 11.06
N HIS A 35 -3.67 10.82 11.41
CA HIS A 35 -4.75 10.87 10.42
C HIS A 35 -4.68 12.15 9.56
N GLU A 36 -4.30 13.28 10.15
CA GLU A 36 -4.14 14.54 9.43
C GLU A 36 -2.96 14.51 8.46
N ASP A 37 -1.84 13.87 8.84
CA ASP A 37 -0.67 13.73 7.97
C ASP A 37 -0.98 12.83 6.77
N LEU A 38 -1.71 11.73 6.99
CA LEU A 38 -2.16 10.86 5.91
C LEU A 38 -3.08 11.60 4.93
N LEU A 39 -4.02 12.41 5.41
CA LEU A 39 -4.88 13.22 4.54
C LEU A 39 -4.06 14.22 3.70
N ARG A 40 -3.04 14.86 4.30
CA ARG A 40 -2.14 15.76 3.57
C ARG A 40 -1.31 15.05 2.50
N LEU A 41 -0.97 13.77 2.70
CA LEU A 41 -0.34 12.96 1.66
C LEU A 41 -1.30 12.68 0.51
N LEU A 42 -2.56 12.34 0.81
CA LEU A 42 -3.59 12.12 -0.21
C LEU A 42 -3.89 13.38 -1.03
N GLU A 43 -3.89 14.56 -0.40
CA GLU A 43 -4.10 15.85 -1.07
C GLU A 43 -3.03 16.17 -2.13
N LYS A 44 -1.83 15.56 -2.04
CA LYS A 44 -0.76 15.73 -3.04
C LYS A 44 -0.94 14.85 -4.27
N LEU A 45 -1.82 13.85 -4.22
CA LEU A 45 -2.06 12.94 -5.33
C LEU A 45 -2.97 13.60 -6.37
N SER A 46 -2.67 13.39 -7.64
CA SER A 46 -3.61 13.70 -8.71
C SER A 46 -4.87 12.84 -8.60
N ILE A 47 -5.96 13.27 -9.24
CA ILE A 47 -7.22 12.52 -9.25
C ILE A 47 -7.05 11.10 -9.82
N ASP A 48 -6.15 10.93 -10.79
CA ASP A 48 -5.88 9.63 -11.40
C ASP A 48 -5.13 8.72 -10.43
N GLU A 49 -4.15 9.23 -9.70
CA GLU A 49 -3.42 8.47 -8.66
C GLU A 49 -4.33 8.11 -7.49
N LEU A 50 -5.16 9.04 -7.04
CA LEU A 50 -6.13 8.80 -5.98
C LEU A 50 -7.15 7.72 -6.40
N SER A 51 -7.62 7.79 -7.65
CA SER A 51 -8.55 6.80 -8.21
C SER A 51 -7.90 5.41 -8.33
N GLN A 52 -6.63 5.35 -8.76
CA GLN A 52 -5.88 4.09 -8.81
C GLN A 52 -5.67 3.50 -7.42
N MET A 53 -5.24 4.31 -6.45
CA MET A 53 -5.06 3.89 -5.05
C MET A 53 -6.35 3.34 -4.46
N LEU A 54 -7.47 4.08 -4.62
CA LEU A 54 -8.77 3.64 -4.14
C LEU A 54 -9.24 2.36 -4.86
N GLY A 55 -8.99 2.26 -6.17
CA GLY A 55 -9.30 1.07 -6.96
C GLY A 55 -8.59 -0.19 -6.45
N ILE A 56 -7.28 -0.09 -6.19
CA ILE A 56 -6.49 -1.19 -5.63
C ILE A 56 -7.04 -1.60 -4.26
N TYR A 57 -7.25 -0.62 -3.37
CA TYR A 57 -7.82 -0.89 -2.04
C TYR A 57 -9.17 -1.62 -2.12
N LEU A 58 -10.10 -1.12 -2.94
CA LEU A 58 -11.42 -1.73 -3.08
C LEU A 58 -11.34 -3.14 -3.65
N VAL A 59 -10.46 -3.38 -4.63
CA VAL A 59 -10.24 -4.72 -5.20
C VAL A 59 -9.72 -5.68 -4.14
N GLU A 60 -8.72 -5.30 -3.34
CA GLU A 60 -8.19 -6.16 -2.27
C GLU A 60 -9.25 -6.45 -1.20
N MET A 61 -10.03 -5.44 -0.79
CA MET A 61 -11.11 -5.65 0.18
C MET A 61 -12.22 -6.57 -0.37
N LEU A 62 -12.54 -6.47 -1.67
CA LEU A 62 -13.49 -7.37 -2.31
C LEU A 62 -12.94 -8.80 -2.39
N LYS A 63 -11.66 -9.00 -2.70
CA LYS A 63 -11.03 -10.33 -2.68
C LYS A 63 -11.17 -10.99 -1.31
N ILE A 64 -10.90 -10.25 -0.23
CA ILE A 64 -11.09 -10.75 1.15
C ILE A 64 -12.52 -11.24 1.37
N LYS A 65 -13.53 -10.42 1.00
CA LYS A 65 -14.94 -10.80 1.10
C LYS A 65 -15.27 -12.04 0.25
N MET A 66 -14.73 -12.12 -0.96
CA MET A 66 -14.94 -13.28 -1.84
C MET A 66 -14.32 -14.56 -1.28
N ILE A 67 -13.15 -14.47 -0.61
CA ILE A 67 -12.52 -15.60 0.08
C ILE A 67 -13.37 -16.05 1.26
N GLN A 68 -13.87 -15.11 2.07
CA GLN A 68 -14.78 -15.39 3.19
C GLN A 68 -16.07 -16.08 2.72
N ASP A 69 -16.58 -15.69 1.55
CA ASP A 69 -17.72 -16.30 0.89
C ASP A 69 -17.40 -17.64 0.18
N GLY A 70 -16.14 -18.08 0.17
CA GLY A 70 -15.69 -19.29 -0.54
C GLY A 70 -15.72 -19.19 -2.07
N LYS A 71 -15.89 -17.98 -2.63
CA LYS A 71 -15.96 -17.71 -4.08
C LYS A 71 -14.59 -17.55 -4.71
N LEU A 72 -13.55 -17.34 -3.91
CA LEU A 72 -12.17 -17.18 -4.35
C LEU A 72 -11.27 -18.02 -3.44
N HIS A 73 -10.32 -18.75 -4.03
CA HIS A 73 -9.31 -19.44 -3.24
C HIS A 73 -8.27 -18.43 -2.73
N PRO A 74 -7.78 -18.58 -1.48
CA PRO A 74 -6.71 -17.73 -0.98
C PRO A 74 -5.46 -17.91 -1.85
N HIS A 75 -5.09 -16.85 -2.56
CA HIS A 75 -3.79 -16.69 -3.20
C HIS A 75 -3.02 -15.66 -2.38
N LYS A 76 -1.67 -15.68 -2.43
CA LYS A 76 -0.82 -14.67 -1.76
C LYS A 76 -1.38 -13.28 -2.08
N SER A 77 -1.97 -12.63 -1.08
CA SER A 77 -2.49 -11.27 -1.26
C SER A 77 -1.39 -10.30 -0.83
N PHE A 78 -1.39 -9.10 -1.39
CA PHE A 78 -0.48 -8.04 -0.94
C PHE A 78 -0.63 -7.71 0.55
N ILE A 79 -1.77 -8.06 1.14
CA ILE A 79 -2.10 -7.84 2.56
C ILE A 79 -2.25 -9.20 3.23
N ASP A 80 -1.19 -10.02 3.23
CA ASP A 80 -1.17 -11.21 4.08
C ASP A 80 -1.33 -10.77 5.54
N SER A 81 -2.54 -10.97 6.07
CA SER A 81 -3.07 -10.42 7.31
C SER A 81 -2.42 -10.99 8.59
N ASN A 82 -1.29 -11.69 8.44
CA ASN A 82 -0.55 -12.36 9.51
C ASN A 82 0.69 -11.59 9.97
N ARG A 83 0.96 -10.40 9.43
CA ARG A 83 2.11 -9.55 9.83
C ARG A 83 1.75 -8.35 10.71
N LEU A 84 0.48 -8.21 11.12
CA LEU A 84 -0.02 -7.16 12.03
C LEU A 84 -0.15 -7.64 13.49
N HIS A 85 0.65 -8.62 13.91
CA HIS A 85 0.64 -9.16 15.28
C HIS A 85 1.93 -8.83 16.03
#